data_AF-N0AQS0-F1
#
_entry.id   AF-N0AQS0-F1
#
_cell.length_a   1.000
_cell.length_b   1.000
_cell.length_c   1.000
_cell.angle_alpha   90.00
_cell.angle_beta   90.00
_cell.angle_gamma   90.00
#
_symmetry.space_group_name_H-M   'P 1'
#
loop_
_entity.id
_entity.type
_entity.pdbx_description
1 polymer ?
#
loop_
_entity_poly.entity_id
_entity_poly.type
_entity_poly.pdbx_seq_one_letter_code
_entity_poly.pdbx_strand_id
1 'polypeptide(L)'
;MNMSKKLVYIKLMHTIIWVFYVLIISYIVFAGLYNQINLYTWLAIGSVIFEGIILIIFKGKCPLTILGYKYTENQEVGFDIYLPRWLAKNNKLIFGTIYVTGLLLVIYRLLN
;
A
#
# COMPACT_ATOMS: atom_id res chain seq x y z
N MET A 1 14.41 -12.91 -21.78
CA MET A 1 13.13 -12.21 -22.04
C MET A 1 13.35 -10.70 -21.90
N ASN A 2 13.32 -9.94 -22.99
CA ASN A 2 13.34 -8.48 -22.93
C ASN A 2 12.01 -8.00 -22.35
N MET A 3 12.00 -7.59 -21.09
CA MET A 3 10.85 -6.93 -20.48
C MET A 3 10.51 -5.69 -21.31
N SER A 4 9.25 -5.53 -21.73
CA SER A 4 8.87 -4.32 -22.46
C SER A 4 9.15 -3.10 -21.58
N LYS A 5 9.69 -2.01 -22.15
CA LYS A 5 9.99 -0.77 -21.40
C LYS A 5 8.78 -0.27 -20.58
N LYS A 6 7.56 -0.54 -21.07
CA LYS A 6 6.29 -0.22 -20.41
C LYS A 6 6.10 -1.01 -19.11
N LEU A 7 6.45 -2.30 -19.08
CA LEU A 7 6.31 -3.13 -17.88
C LEU A 7 7.30 -2.72 -16.78
N VAL A 8 8.53 -2.34 -17.15
CA VAL A 8 9.51 -1.78 -16.20
C VAL A 8 8.98 -0.49 -15.57
N TYR A 9 8.37 0.39 -16.38
CA TYR A 9 7.76 1.63 -15.88
C TYR A 9 6.64 1.36 -14.88
N ILE A 10 5.75 0.41 -15.18
CA ILE A 10 4.68 -0.01 -14.26
C ILE A 10 5.28 -0.53 -12.95
N LYS A 11 6.29 -1.40 -13.01
CA LYS A 11 6.97 -1.92 -11.83
C LYS A 11 7.57 -0.83 -10.96
N LEU A 12 8.28 0.13 -11.56
CA LEU A 12 8.89 1.24 -10.84
C LEU A 12 7.82 2.12 -10.19
N MET A 13 6.80 2.53 -10.94
CA MET A 13 5.69 3.33 -10.41
C MET A 13 4.99 2.62 -9.25
N HIS A 14 4.67 1.33 -9.40
CA HIS A 14 4.03 0.56 -8.34
C HIS A 14 4.93 0.48 -7.09
N THR A 15 6.24 0.27 -7.28
CA THR A 15 7.19 0.21 -6.16
C THR A 15 7.27 1.55 -5.43
N ILE A 16 7.25 2.68 -6.15
CA ILE A 16 7.27 4.03 -5.54
C ILE A 16 5.99 4.28 -4.74
N ILE A 17 4.83 3.99 -5.32
CA ILE A 17 3.53 4.11 -4.64
C ILE A 17 3.50 3.21 -3.40
N TRP A 18 4.03 1.99 -3.50
CA TRP A 18 4.15 1.08 -2.38
C TRP A 18 5.00 1.68 -1.26
N VAL A 19 6.22 2.15 -1.54
CA VAL A 19 7.11 2.79 -0.54
C VAL A 19 6.41 3.98 0.13
N PHE A 20 5.72 4.80 -0.66
CA PHE A 20 4.95 5.94 -0.15
C PHE A 20 3.90 5.52 0.89
N TYR A 21 3.08 4.50 0.59
CA TYR A 21 2.09 4.02 1.54
C TYR A 21 2.72 3.33 2.76
N VAL A 22 3.84 2.62 2.59
CA VAL A 22 4.58 2.02 3.72
C VAL A 22 5.05 3.11 4.70
N LEU A 23 5.57 4.23 4.18
CA LEU A 23 5.99 5.36 5.01
C LEU A 23 4.81 6.02 5.72
N ILE A 24 3.68 6.20 5.02
CA ILE A 24 2.46 6.77 5.61
C ILE A 24 1.92 5.89 6.74
N ILE A 25 1.81 4.58 6.53
CA ILE A 25 1.32 3.65 7.55
C ILE A 25 2.26 3.66 8.77
N SER A 26 3.57 3.68 8.53
CA SER A 26 4.57 3.79 9.61
C SER A 26 4.43 5.11 10.38
N TYR A 27 4.15 6.21 9.68
CA TYR A 27 3.89 7.52 10.29
C TYR A 27 2.63 7.53 11.16
N ILE A 28 1.55 6.86 10.75
CA ILE A 28 0.31 6.76 11.56
C ILE A 28 0.60 6.04 12.89
N VAL A 29 1.32 4.91 12.84
CA VAL A 29 1.73 4.18 14.04
C VAL A 29 2.61 5.07 14.93
N PHE A 30 3.59 5.77 14.35
CA PHE A 30 4.45 6.70 15.07
C PHE A 30 3.63 7.82 15.74
N ALA A 31 2.71 8.47 15.01
CA ALA A 31 1.85 9.52 15.54
C ALA A 31 1.00 9.03 16.73
N GLY A 32 0.45 7.81 16.65
CA GLY A 32 -0.28 7.18 17.76
C GLY A 32 0.61 6.86 18.97
N LEU A 33 1.84 6.40 18.76
CA LEU A 33 2.77 6.11 19.85
C LEU A 33 3.20 7.37 20.61
N TYR A 34 3.58 8.42 19.89
CA TYR A 34 4.09 9.67 20.45
C TYR A 34 3.00 10.68 20.83
N ASN A 35 1.73 10.31 20.68
CA ASN A 35 0.57 11.18 20.93
C ASN A 35 0.61 12.50 20.14
N GLN A 36 1.16 12.47 18.92
CA GLN A 36 1.25 13.63 18.02
C GLN A 36 0.22 13.49 16.91
N ILE A 37 -1.05 13.55 17.27
CA ILE A 37 -2.15 13.44 16.31
C ILE A 37 -2.38 14.82 15.69
N ASN A 38 -1.88 15.01 14.48
CA ASN A 38 -2.00 16.26 13.73
C ASN A 38 -2.93 16.08 12.52
N LEU A 39 -3.25 17.18 11.83
CA LEU A 39 -3.98 17.14 10.56
C LEU A 39 -3.33 16.18 9.55
N TYR A 40 -2.00 16.12 9.53
CA TYR A 40 -1.24 15.19 8.69
C TYR A 40 -1.54 13.72 8.98
N THR A 41 -1.79 13.34 10.24
CA THR A 41 -2.17 11.97 10.63
C THR A 41 -3.54 11.62 10.07
N TRP A 42 -4.49 12.55 10.10
CA TRP A 42 -5.81 12.37 9.52
C TRP A 42 -5.78 12.31 7.99
N LEU A 43 -4.96 13.13 7.34
CA LEU A 43 -4.74 13.05 5.89
C LEU A 43 -4.12 11.71 5.50
N ALA A 44 -3.12 11.24 6.26
CA ALA A 44 -2.50 9.93 6.08
C ALA A 44 -3.51 8.79 6.19
N ILE A 45 -4.34 8.79 7.23
CA ILE A 45 -5.44 7.84 7.44
C ILE A 45 -6.39 7.87 6.24
N GLY A 46 -6.85 9.06 5.84
CA GLY A 46 -7.75 9.25 4.70
C GLY A 46 -7.18 8.71 3.39
N SER A 47 -5.90 8.97 3.11
CA SER A 47 -5.22 8.45 1.92
C SER A 47 -5.16 6.92 1.90
N VAL A 48 -4.86 6.27 3.02
CA VAL A 48 -4.85 4.80 3.10
C VAL A 48 -6.25 4.20 2.92
N ILE A 49 -7.29 4.84 3.49
CA ILE A 49 -8.68 4.43 3.28
C ILE A 49 -9.06 4.55 1.80
N PHE A 50 -8.70 5.66 1.17
CA PHE A 50 -8.98 5.90 -0.25
C PHE A 50 -8.34 4.83 -1.14
N GLU A 51 -7.07 4.49 -0.91
CA GLU A 51 -6.41 3.37 -1.58
C GLU A 51 -7.13 2.04 -1.30
N GLY A 52 -7.53 1.80 -0.05
CA GLY A 52 -8.29 0.62 0.34
C GLY A 52 -9.61 0.49 -0.43
N ILE A 53 -10.33 1.60 -0.65
CA ILE A 53 -11.55 1.65 -1.46
C ILE A 53 -11.23 1.31 -2.92
N ILE A 54 -10.19 1.90 -3.50
CA ILE A 54 -9.74 1.58 -4.86
C ILE A 54 -9.45 0.08 -4.97
N LEU A 55 -8.70 -0.49 -4.03
CA LEU A 55 -8.41 -1.91 -3.99
C LEU A 55 -9.70 -2.74 -3.95
N ILE A 56 -10.68 -2.40 -3.11
CA ILE A 56 -11.96 -3.12 -3.02
C ILE A 56 -12.70 -3.08 -4.37
N ILE A 57 -12.80 -1.91 -5.00
CA ILE A 57 -13.44 -1.74 -6.33
C ILE A 57 -12.78 -2.64 -7.37
N PHE A 58 -11.45 -2.74 -7.34
CA PHE A 58 -10.66 -3.56 -8.26
C PHE A 58 -10.41 -5.00 -7.75
N LYS A 59 -11.31 -5.56 -6.91
CA LYS A 59 -11.24 -6.95 -6.38
C LYS A 59 -9.93 -7.29 -5.67
N GLY A 60 -9.40 -6.32 -4.95
CA GLY A 60 -8.12 -6.36 -4.26
C GLY A 60 -6.91 -6.22 -5.19
N LYS A 61 -7.04 -5.83 -6.45
CA LYS A 61 -5.86 -5.61 -7.31
C LYS A 61 -5.66 -4.12 -7.50
N CYS A 62 -4.41 -3.66 -7.49
CA CYS A 62 -4.13 -2.28 -7.86
C CYS A 62 -4.54 -2.08 -9.34
N PRO A 63 -5.07 -0.92 -9.74
CA PRO A 63 -5.39 -0.64 -11.14
C PRO A 63 -4.17 -0.78 -12.05
N LEU A 64 -2.96 -0.50 -11.54
CA LEU A 64 -1.69 -0.75 -12.23
C LEU A 64 -1.45 -2.23 -12.53
N THR A 65 -1.85 -3.14 -11.66
CA THR A 65 -1.75 -4.60 -11.87
C THR A 65 -2.61 -5.02 -13.06
N ILE A 66 -3.83 -4.50 -13.15
CA ILE A 66 -4.76 -4.79 -14.25
C ILE A 66 -4.23 -4.24 -15.57
N LEU A 67 -3.63 -3.04 -15.54
CA LEU A 67 -2.98 -2.46 -16.71
C LEU A 67 -1.75 -3.30 -17.13
N GLY A 68 -1.02 -3.85 -16.17
CA GLY A 68 0.12 -4.76 -16.38
C GLY A 68 -0.23 -6.04 -17.14
N TYR A 69 -1.46 -6.56 -16.99
CA TYR A 69 -1.92 -7.74 -17.73
C TYR A 69 -1.92 -7.57 -19.24
N LYS A 70 -2.04 -6.33 -19.75
CA LYS A 70 -1.96 -6.05 -21.18
C LYS A 70 -0.53 -6.13 -21.74
N TYR A 71 0.48 -6.15 -20.86
CA TYR A 71 1.89 -6.06 -21.23
C TYR A 71 2.70 -7.31 -20.87
N THR A 72 2.08 -8.33 -20.26
CA THR A 72 2.75 -9.59 -19.92
C THR A 72 1.76 -10.75 -19.80
N GLU A 73 2.15 -11.92 -20.31
CA GLU A 73 1.41 -13.18 -20.16
C GLU A 73 1.72 -13.89 -18.83
N ASN A 74 2.89 -13.61 -18.24
CA ASN A 74 3.28 -14.17 -16.94
C ASN A 74 2.67 -13.36 -15.78
N GLN A 75 1.53 -13.82 -15.28
CA GLN A 75 0.76 -13.19 -14.19
C GLN A 75 1.14 -13.69 -12.78
N GLU A 76 2.40 -14.11 -12.59
CA GLU A 76 2.90 -14.55 -11.28
C GLU A 76 2.77 -13.46 -10.19
N VAL A 77 2.61 -13.88 -8.94
CA VAL A 77 2.51 -12.95 -7.81
C VAL A 77 3.77 -12.07 -7.72
N GLY A 78 3.60 -10.75 -7.76
CA GLY A 78 4.70 -9.78 -7.76
C GLY A 78 5.25 -9.46 -9.16
N PHE A 79 4.59 -9.87 -10.25
CA PHE A 79 5.02 -9.52 -11.61
C PHE A 79 4.99 -8.01 -11.91
N ASP A 80 4.25 -7.23 -11.13
CA ASP A 80 3.96 -5.81 -11.34
C ASP A 80 4.66 -4.88 -10.33
N ILE A 81 5.50 -5.42 -9.45
CA ILE A 81 6.24 -4.68 -8.42
C ILE A 81 7.65 -5.28 -8.22
N TYR A 82 8.64 -4.46 -7.86
CA TYR A 82 9.96 -4.96 -7.48
C TYR A 82 9.97 -5.37 -6.00
N LEU A 83 9.30 -6.49 -5.69
CA LEU A 83 9.17 -6.99 -4.32
C LEU A 83 9.35 -8.51 -4.26
N PRO A 84 9.96 -9.09 -3.21
CA PRO A 84 10.00 -10.53 -3.03
C PRO A 84 8.58 -11.13 -3.03
N ARG A 85 8.39 -12.29 -3.69
CA ARG A 85 7.07 -12.91 -3.92
C ARG A 85 6.27 -13.13 -2.64
N TRP A 86 6.93 -13.54 -1.56
CA TRP A 86 6.30 -13.72 -0.25
C TRP A 86 5.73 -12.41 0.29
N LEU A 87 6.46 -11.29 0.13
CA LEU A 87 6.01 -9.99 0.60
C LEU A 87 4.87 -9.48 -0.29
N ALA A 88 4.97 -9.64 -1.61
CA ALA A 88 3.90 -9.27 -2.54
C ALA A 88 2.59 -10.05 -2.25
N LYS A 89 2.70 -11.34 -1.88
CA LYS A 89 1.54 -12.17 -1.50
C LYS A 89 0.89 -11.71 -0.21
N ASN A 90 1.68 -11.36 0.80
CA ASN A 90 1.20 -11.01 2.14
C ASN A 90 1.02 -9.50 2.36
N ASN A 91 1.29 -8.69 1.35
CA ASN A 91 1.36 -7.23 1.44
C ASN A 91 0.13 -6.62 2.11
N LYS A 92 -1.06 -6.99 1.62
CA LYS A 92 -2.33 -6.46 2.13
C LYS A 92 -2.58 -6.83 3.58
N LEU A 93 -2.20 -8.05 3.98
CA LEU A 93 -2.38 -8.52 5.34
C LEU A 93 -1.39 -7.79 6.26
N ILE A 94 -0.10 -7.77 5.92
CA ILE A 94 0.94 -7.14 6.73
C ILE A 94 0.64 -5.65 6.93
N PHE A 95 0.47 -4.89 5.84
CA PHE A 95 0.25 -3.45 5.93
C PHE A 95 -1.15 -3.10 6.41
N GLY A 96 -2.15 -3.93 6.10
CA GLY A 96 -3.50 -3.77 6.64
C GLY A 96 -3.53 -3.95 8.16
N THR A 97 -2.86 -4.98 8.69
CA THR A 97 -2.76 -5.20 10.15
C THR A 97 -2.01 -4.06 10.82
N ILE A 98 -0.86 -3.62 10.28
CA ILE A 98 -0.10 -2.47 10.84
C ILE A 98 -0.97 -1.21 10.85
N TYR A 99 -1.70 -0.96 9.77
CA TYR A 99 -2.61 0.19 9.68
C TYR A 99 -3.73 0.13 10.72
N VAL A 100 -4.39 -1.02 10.88
CA VAL A 100 -5.42 -1.22 11.92
C VAL A 100 -4.83 -1.02 13.31
N THR A 101 -3.65 -1.55 13.60
CA THR A 101 -2.95 -1.31 14.87
C THR A 101 -2.66 0.18 15.08
N GLY A 102 -2.19 0.88 14.05
CA GLY A 102 -1.98 2.34 14.09
C GLY A 102 -3.26 3.12 14.36
N LEU A 103 -4.37 2.75 13.71
CA LEU A 103 -5.69 3.35 13.97
C LEU A 103 -6.14 3.13 15.41
N LEU A 104 -6.01 1.90 15.94
CA LEU A 104 -6.37 1.60 17.33
C LEU A 104 -5.53 2.42 18.31
N LEU A 105 -4.23 2.62 18.04
CA LEU A 105 -3.37 3.48 18.86
C LEU A 105 -3.85 4.95 18.82
N VAL A 106 -4.17 5.47 17.64
CA VAL A 106 -4.69 6.84 17.49
C VAL A 106 -6.03 6.98 18.23
N ILE A 107 -6.94 6.02 18.10
CA ILE A 107 -8.23 6.02 18.82
C ILE A 107 -8.02 5.96 20.34
N TYR A 108 -7.13 5.08 20.81
CA TYR A 108 -6.82 4.96 22.23
C TYR A 108 -6.30 6.28 22.81
N ARG A 109 -5.40 6.97 22.09
CA ARG A 109 -4.90 8.30 22.46
C ARG A 109 -5.96 9.40 22.44
N LEU A 110 -6.99 9.28 21.61
CA LEU A 110 -8.10 10.24 21.58
C LEU A 110 -9.06 10.05 22.76
N LEU A 111 -9.15 8.82 23.30
CA LEU A 111 -10.06 8.47 24.40
C LEU A 111 -9.43 8.64 25.79
N ASN A 112 -8.11 8.78 25.90
CA ASN A 112 -7.36 8.86 27.15
C ASN A 112 -6.49 10.11 27.22
#